data_AF-A0A5K0YZ33-F1
#
_entry.id   AF-A0A5K0YZ33-F1
#
_cell.length_a   1.000
_cell.length_b   1.000
_cell.length_c   1.000
_cell.angle_alpha   90.00
_cell.angle_beta   90.00
_cell.angle_gamma   90.00
#
_symmetry.space_group_name_H-M   'P 1'
#
loop_
_entity.id
_entity.type
_entity.pdbx_description
1 polymer ?
#
loop_
_entity_poly.entity_id
_entity_poly.type
_entity_poly.pdbx_seq_one_letter_code
_entity_poly.pdbx_strand_id
1 'polypeptide(L)' 'ADIGGFFGNPDPELLLRWYQIGAYYPFFRAHAHHDTRRREPWLFG' A
#
# COMPACT_ATOMS: atom_id res chain seq x y z
N ALA A 1 -9.08 5.64 0.44
CA ALA A 1 -7.70 6.12 0.69
C ALA A 1 -6.72 5.23 -0.07
N ASP A 2 -5.50 5.68 -0.32
CA ASP A 2 -4.49 4.89 -1.03
C ASP A 2 -3.88 3.82 -0.12
N ILE A 3 -3.96 2.56 -0.52
CA ILE A 3 -3.35 1.45 0.22
C ILE A 3 -1.84 1.61 0.20
N GLY A 4 -1.22 1.48 1.38
CA GLY A 4 0.21 1.76 1.59
C GLY A 4 0.52 3.25 1.79
N GLY A 5 -0.43 4.16 1.58
CA GLY A 5 -0.32 5.59 1.86
C GLY A 5 0.45 6.33 0.80
N PHE A 6 -0.06 7.48 0.32
CA PHE A 6 0.47 8.12 -0.88
C PHE A 6 1.94 8.54 -0.77
N PHE A 7 2.35 9.14 0.36
CA PHE A 7 3.72 9.59 0.60
C PHE A 7 4.50 8.64 1.52
N GLY A 8 5.82 8.59 1.33
CA GLY A 8 6.73 7.81 2.16
C GLY A 8 6.77 6.31 1.81
N ASN A 9 7.57 5.56 2.58
CA ASN A 9 7.79 4.13 2.38
C ASN A 9 7.26 3.38 3.61
N PRO A 10 6.07 2.76 3.56
CA PRO A 10 5.59 1.93 4.65
C PRO A 10 6.52 0.73 4.80
N ASP A 11 6.72 0.28 6.03
CA ASP A 11 7.33 -1.03 6.26
C ASP A 11 6.40 -2.16 5.78
N PRO A 12 6.93 -3.40 5.57
CA PRO A 12 6.13 -4.51 5.08
C PRO A 12 4.93 -4.87 5.98
N GLU A 13 5.05 -4.72 7.30
CA GLU A 13 3.96 -5.03 8.22
C GLU A 13 2.82 -4.03 8.06
N LEU A 14 3.12 -2.73 8.03
CA LEU A 14 2.15 -1.68 7.81
C LEU A 14 1.46 -1.84 6.44
N LEU A 15 2.21 -2.17 5.39
CA LEU A 15 1.63 -2.41 4.07
C LEU A 15 0.67 -3.59 4.10
N LEU A 16 1.04 -4.70 4.74
CA LEU A 16 0.17 -5.87 4.94
C LEU A 16 -1.12 -5.49 5.69
N ARG A 17 -1.01 -4.76 6.80
CA ARG A 17 -2.17 -4.31 7.58
C ARG A 17 -3.08 -3.40 6.74
N TRP A 18 -2.50 -2.56 5.88
CA TRP A 18 -3.28 -1.72 4.99
C TRP A 18 -4.05 -2.53 3.94
N TYR A 19 -3.45 -3.57 3.37
CA TYR A 19 -4.18 -4.47 2.47
C TYR A 19 -5.34 -5.18 3.19
N GLN A 20 -5.12 -5.63 4.44
CA GLN A 20 -6.16 -6.30 5.23
C GLN A 20 -7.40 -5.41 5.46
N ILE A 21 -7.22 -4.14 5.85
CA ILE A 21 -8.34 -3.22 6.02
C ILE A 21 -8.84 -2.67 4.68
N GLY A 22 -7.94 -2.41 3.74
CA GLY A 22 -8.24 -1.84 2.43
C GLY A 22 -9.15 -2.72 1.61
N ALA A 23 -9.06 -4.05 1.75
CA ALA A 23 -9.94 -5.00 1.08
C ALA A 23 -11.45 -4.78 1.38
N TYR A 24 -11.77 -4.07 2.46
CA TYR A 24 -13.15 -3.68 2.82
C TYR A 24 -13.55 -2.30 2.32
N TYR A 25 -12.69 -1.59 1.57
CA TYR A 25 -13.05 -0.31 0.96
C TYR A 25 -13.95 -0.54 -0.26
N PRO A 26 -15.06 0.21 -0.41
CA PRO A 26 -15.89 0.16 -1.62
C PRO A 26 -15.10 0.49 -2.89
N PHE A 27 -14.07 1.33 -2.76
CA PHE A 27 -13.08 1.60 -3.80
C PHE A 27 -11.68 1.24 -3.29
N PHE A 28 -11.13 0.16 -3.83
CA PHE A 28 -9.90 -0.48 -3.40
C PHE A 28 -8.76 -0.19 -4.39
N ARG A 29 -7.83 0.71 -4.01
CA ARG A 29 -6.71 1.14 -4.86
C ARG A 29 -5.40 1.26 -4.09
N ALA A 30 -4.35 0.62 -4.61
CA ALA A 30 -2.97 0.92 -4.24
C ALA A 30 -2.42 2.02 -5.16
N HIS A 31 -1.85 3.06 -4.57
CA HIS A 31 -1.25 4.18 -5.31
C HIS A 31 -0.10 4.76 -4.49
N ALA A 32 0.88 5.38 -5.14
CA ALA A 32 2.11 5.83 -4.52
C ALA A 32 2.69 7.06 -5.24
N HIS A 33 3.33 7.94 -4.49
CA HIS A 33 4.04 9.10 -5.04
C HIS A 33 5.31 8.68 -5.81
N HIS A 34 5.74 9.47 -6.80
CA HIS A 34 6.87 9.11 -7.68
C HIS A 34 8.21 8.91 -6.96
N ASP A 35 8.42 9.59 -5.82
CA ASP A 35 9.62 9.42 -4.97
C ASP A 35 9.57 8.21 -4.02
N THR A 36 8.47 7.45 -4.01
CA THR A 36 8.35 6.25 -3.17
C THR A 36 8.96 5.04 -3.83
N ARG A 37 9.51 4.12 -3.03
CA ARG A 37 10.02 2.85 -3.53
C ARG A 37 8.86 2.03 -4.11
N ARG A 38 9.17 1.25 -5.16
CA ARG A 38 8.24 0.28 -5.71
C ARG A 38 7.78 -0.69 -4.61
N ARG A 39 6.47 -0.93 -4.57
CA ARG A 39 5.79 -1.66 -3.50
C ARG A 39 4.55 -2.39 -4.00
N GLU A 40 4.59 -2.82 -5.25
CA GLU A 40 3.59 -3.75 -5.77
C GLU A 40 3.61 -5.04 -4.94
N PRO A 41 2.46 -5.69 -4.68
CA PRO A 41 2.35 -6.80 -3.73
C PRO A 41 3.35 -7.95 -3.96
N TRP A 42 3.67 -8.24 -5.23
CA TRP A 42 4.60 -9.31 -5.61
C TRP A 42 6.07 -9.02 -5.30
N LEU A 43 6.41 -7.83 -4.79
CA LEU A 43 7.75 -7.50 -4.32
C LEU A 43 8.02 -7.96 -2.88
N PHE A 44 6.96 -8.33 -2.13
CA PHE A 44 7.05 -8.81 -0.75
C PHE A 44 6.81 -10.31 -0.78
N GLY A 45 7.90 -11.09 -0.74
CA GLY A 45 7.90 -12.55 -0.69
C GLY A 45 8.00 -13.08 0.74
#